data_AF-A0A953W1Z2-F1
#
_entry.id   AF-A0A953W1Z2-F1
#
_cell.length_a   1.000
_cell.length_b   1.000
_cell.length_c   1.000
_cell.angle_alpha   90.00
_cell.angle_beta   90.00
_cell.angle_gamma   90.00
#
_symmetry.space_group_name_H-M   'P 1'
#
loop_
_entity.id
_entity.type
_entity.pdbx_description
1 polymer ?
#
loop_
_entity_poly.entity_id
_entity_poly.type
_entity_poly.pdbx_seq_one_letter_code
_entity_poly.pdbx_strand_id
1 'polypeptide(L)' 'MPTIQQLIRKPRQPKVKRSKSQHLESCPQKRGVCTRVYTTTPKKPNSAMRKVAKVRLTNGFEVISYIPGESHNLQEH' A
#
# COMPACT_ATOMS: atom_id res chain seq x y z
N MET A 1 4.39 34.29 -14.97
CA MET A 1 5.80 33.86 -15.07
C MET A 1 6.60 34.64 -14.02
N PRO A 2 7.31 34.00 -13.09
CA PRO A 2 7.99 34.74 -12.02
C PRO A 2 9.28 35.41 -12.51
N THR A 3 9.62 36.57 -11.94
CA THR A 3 10.85 37.32 -12.24
C THR A 3 12.07 36.72 -11.51
N ILE A 4 13.28 37.04 -11.96
CA ILE A 4 14.53 36.56 -11.33
C ILE A 4 14.61 36.99 -9.84
N GLN A 5 14.25 38.24 -9.51
CA GLN A 5 14.21 38.71 -8.13
C GLN A 5 13.20 37.94 -7.26
N GLN A 6 12.08 37.49 -7.83
CA GLN A 6 11.11 36.63 -7.10
C GLN A 6 11.72 35.26 -6.78
N LEU A 7 12.50 34.70 -7.70
CA LEU A 7 13.19 33.42 -7.49
C LEU A 7 14.35 33.53 -6.50
N ILE A 8 15.06 34.67 -6.47
CA ILE A 8 16.10 34.95 -5.47
C ILE A 8 15.47 35.05 -4.06
N ARG A 9 14.34 35.75 -3.93
CA ARG A 9 13.62 35.89 -2.65
C ARG A 9 12.90 34.60 -2.22
N LYS A 10 12.37 33.84 -3.17
CA LYS A 10 11.61 32.60 -2.95
C LYS A 10 12.02 31.57 -4.02
N PRO A 11 13.04 30.74 -3.75
CA PRO A 11 13.48 29.73 -4.69
C PRO A 11 12.36 28.70 -4.93
N ARG A 12 12.38 28.09 -6.12
CA ARG A 12 11.44 27.00 -6.42
C ARG A 12 11.76 25.81 -5.53
N GLN A 13 10.71 25.25 -4.92
CA GLN A 13 10.81 24.02 -4.15
C GLN A 13 10.33 22.84 -5.00
N PRO A 14 11.04 21.69 -4.97
CA PRO A 14 10.54 20.49 -5.60
C PRO A 14 9.25 20.04 -4.93
N LYS A 15 8.34 19.46 -5.71
CA LYS A 15 7.11 18.88 -5.17
C LYS A 15 7.46 17.59 -4.42
N VAL A 16 7.11 17.52 -3.13
CA VAL A 16 7.27 16.31 -2.33
C VAL A 16 6.31 15.24 -2.82
N LYS A 17 6.83 14.05 -3.16
CA LYS A 17 6.03 12.88 -3.54
C LYS A 17 5.90 11.95 -2.34
N ARG A 18 4.68 11.53 -2.00
CA ARG A 18 4.45 10.50 -0.98
C ARG A 18 4.57 9.11 -1.60
N SER A 19 5.20 8.18 -0.88
CA SER A 19 5.20 6.77 -1.28
C SER A 19 3.78 6.21 -1.18
N LYS A 20 3.43 5.31 -2.11
CA LYS A 20 2.19 4.53 -2.05
C LYS A 20 2.31 3.37 -1.05
N SER A 21 3.52 2.89 -0.80
CA SER A 21 3.84 1.76 0.08
C SER A 21 4.51 2.24 1.36
N GLN A 22 3.81 3.09 2.13
CA GLN A 22 4.37 3.70 3.35
C GLN A 22 4.67 2.66 4.43
N HIS A 23 3.80 1.65 4.57
CA HIS A 23 3.92 0.59 5.59
C HIS A 23 5.10 -0.36 5.36
N LEU A 24 5.76 -0.30 4.20
CA LEU A 24 6.98 -1.05 3.93
C LEU A 24 8.26 -0.32 4.40
N GLU A 25 8.19 0.96 4.78
CA GLU A 25 9.34 1.72 5.32
C GLU A 25 10.62 1.59 4.48
N SER A 26 10.49 1.70 3.15
CA SER A 26 11.60 1.55 2.19
C SER A 26 12.25 0.16 2.14
N CYS A 27 11.72 -0.83 2.86
CA CYS A 27 12.08 -2.24 2.67
C CYS A 27 11.35 -2.81 1.44
N PRO A 28 11.98 -3.72 0.67
CA PRO A 28 11.30 -4.36 -0.45
C PRO A 28 10.16 -5.28 0.01
N GLN A 29 10.31 -5.92 1.18
CA GLN A 29 9.35 -6.86 1.75
C GLN A 29 9.40 -6.77 3.28
N LYS A 30 8.27 -7.04 3.95
CA LYS A 30 8.19 -7.21 5.41
C LYS A 30 7.37 -8.45 5.73
N ARG A 31 7.81 -9.19 6.75
CA ARG A 31 7.06 -10.34 7.28
C ARG A 31 5.82 -9.86 8.02
N GLY A 32 4.76 -10.67 8.01
CA GLY A 32 3.56 -10.42 8.79
C GLY A 32 2.79 -11.71 9.07
N VAL A 33 1.80 -11.60 9.95
CA VAL A 33 0.92 -12.69 10.38
C VAL A 33 -0.50 -12.38 9.91
N CYS A 34 -1.20 -13.37 9.33
CA CYS A 34 -2.58 -13.20 8.88
C CYS A 34 -3.51 -13.14 10.10
N THR A 35 -4.28 -12.07 10.24
CA THR A 35 -5.29 -11.92 11.29
C THR A 35 -6.67 -12.34 10.83
N ARG A 36 -6.97 -12.20 9.53
CA ARG A 36 -8.24 -12.61 8.94
C ARG A 36 -8.07 -12.95 7.46
N VAL A 37 -8.66 -14.05 7.00
CA VAL A 37 -8.67 -14.43 5.59
C VAL A 37 -10.09 -14.39 5.04
N TYR A 38 -10.33 -13.63 3.96
CA TYR A 38 -11.67 -13.42 3.44
C TYR A 38 -11.66 -13.04 1.96
N THR A 39 -12.85 -13.00 1.35
CA THR A 39 -13.02 -12.64 -0.06
C THR A 39 -13.68 -11.27 -0.21
N THR A 40 -13.24 -10.47 -1.19
CA THR A 40 -13.82 -9.16 -1.53
C THR A 40 -14.22 -9.06 -2.99
N THR A 41 -15.27 -8.30 -3.28
CA THR A 41 -15.70 -8.01 -4.65
C THR A 41 -14.91 -6.80 -5.20
N PRO A 42 -14.45 -6.84 -6.48
CA PRO A 42 -13.74 -5.73 -7.08
C PRO A 42 -14.70 -4.57 -7.40
N LYS A 43 -14.13 -3.38 -7.66
CA LYS A 43 -14.90 -2.24 -8.16
C LYS A 43 -15.41 -2.52 -9.58
N LYS A 44 -16.64 -2.06 -9.87
CA LYS A 44 -17.22 -2.00 -11.23
C LYS A 44 -16.21 -1.39 -12.21
N PRO A 45 -16.05 -1.90 -13.46
CA PRO A 45 -16.91 -2.82 -14.22
C PRO A 45 -16.68 -4.31 -13.96
N ASN A 46 -15.70 -4.65 -13.12
CA ASN A 46 -15.30 -6.03 -12.93
C ASN A 46 -16.23 -6.76 -11.96
N SER A 47 -16.36 -8.07 -12.12
CA SER A 47 -17.04 -8.97 -11.20
C SER A 47 -16.17 -10.20 -10.95
N ALA A 48 -15.86 -10.48 -9.68
CA ALA A 48 -15.10 -11.64 -9.23
C ALA A 48 -15.11 -11.71 -7.69
N MET A 49 -14.67 -12.84 -7.13
CA MET A 49 -14.33 -12.96 -5.71
C MET A 49 -12.81 -12.95 -5.55
N ARG A 50 -12.25 -11.89 -4.97
CA ARG A 50 -10.81 -11.72 -4.75
C ARG A 50 -10.44 -12.25 -3.37
N LYS A 51 -9.49 -13.18 -3.31
CA LYS A 51 -8.95 -13.72 -2.06
C LYS A 51 -7.99 -12.72 -1.44
N VAL A 52 -8.24 -12.33 -0.20
CA VAL A 52 -7.53 -11.25 0.49
C VAL A 52 -7.30 -11.66 1.95
N ALA A 53 -6.17 -11.22 2.51
CA ALA A 53 -5.88 -11.36 3.93
C ALA A 53 -5.66 -9.99 4.58
N LYS A 54 -6.13 -9.86 5.82
CA LYS A 54 -5.66 -8.81 6.74
C LYS A 54 -4.39 -9.33 7.40
N VAL A 55 -3.30 -8.58 7.30
CA VAL A 55 -1.97 -8.99 7.75
C VAL A 55 -1.41 -7.94 8.69
N ARG A 56 -0.98 -8.38 9.87
CA ARG A 56 -0.22 -7.54 10.81
C ARG A 56 1.27 -7.71 10.52
N LEU A 57 1.90 -6.65 10.04
CA LEU A 57 3.33 -6.61 9.73
C LEU A 57 4.17 -6.53 11.01
N THR A 58 5.46 -6.89 10.91
CA THR A 58 6.39 -6.82 12.05
C THR A 58 6.59 -5.42 12.62
N ASN A 59 6.32 -4.36 11.84
CA ASN A 59 6.33 -2.97 12.31
C ASN A 59 4.99 -2.53 12.96
N GLY A 60 4.06 -3.46 13.17
CA GLY A 60 2.84 -3.23 13.92
C GLY A 60 1.65 -2.73 13.10
N PHE A 61 1.85 -2.38 11.82
CA PHE A 61 0.76 -1.96 10.94
C PHE A 61 -0.10 -3.13 10.49
N GLU A 62 -1.41 -2.92 10.47
CA GLU A 62 -2.37 -3.82 9.82
C GLU A 62 -2.64 -3.35 8.40
N VAL A 63 -2.38 -4.22 7.44
CA VAL A 63 -2.58 -3.96 6.01
C VAL A 63 -3.43 -5.05 5.37
N ILE A 64 -4.05 -4.71 4.24
CA ILE A 64 -4.81 -5.65 3.43
C ILE A 64 -3.94 -6.09 2.27
N SER A 65 -3.69 -7.40 2.16
CA SER A 65 -2.85 -8.00 1.11
C SER A 65 -3.65 -8.96 0.23
N TYR A 66 -3.45 -8.85 -1.09
CA TYR A 66 -4.00 -9.81 -2.04
C TYR A 66 -3.26 -11.15 -1.97
N ILE A 67 -3.99 -12.26 -2.06
CA ILE A 67 -3.42 -13.60 -2.15
C ILE A 67 -3.41 -14.01 -3.63
N PRO A 68 -2.24 -14.08 -4.28
CA PRO A 68 -2.14 -14.47 -5.68
C PRO A 68 -2.41 -15.97 -5.88
N GLY A 69 -2.76 -16.37 -7.11
CA GLY A 69 -3.02 -17.77 -7.48
C GLY A 69 -4.46 -18.23 -7.31
N GLU A 70 -4.72 -19.50 -7.60
CA GLU A 70 -6.06 -20.10 -7.62
C GLU A 70 -6.51 -20.63 -6.24
N SER A 71 -5.61 -21.24 -5.48
CA SER A 71 -5.87 -21.79 -4.14
C SER A 71 -4.93 -21.20 -3.10
N HIS A 72 -5.28 -21.30 -1.81
CA HIS A 72 -4.39 -21.01 -0.70
C HIS A 72 -4.70 -21.87 0.51
N ASN A 73 -3.68 -22.13 1.34
CA ASN A 73 -3.82 -22.84 2.62
C ASN A 73 -3.70 -21.91 3.83
N LEU A 74 -3.76 -20.59 3.63
CA LEU A 74 -3.71 -19.61 4.73
C LEU A 74 -4.95 -19.73 5.62
N GLN A 75 -4.71 -19.74 6.93
CA GLN A 75 -5.73 -19.78 7.98
C GLN A 75 -5.57 -18.57 8.90
N GLU A 76 -6.58 -18.32 9.71
CA GLU A 76 -6.47 -17.38 10.83
C GLU A 76 -5.59 -18.00 11.90
N HIS A 77 -4.70 -17.19 12.48
CA HIS A 77 -3.91 -17.56 13.66
C HIS A 77 -4.70 -17.31 14.95
#